data_AF-A0AAU3E1J4-F1
#
_entry.id   AF-A0AAU3E1J4-F1
#
_cell.length_a   1.000
_cell.length_b   1.000
_cell.length_c   1.000
_cell.angle_alpha   90.00
_cell.angle_beta   90.00
_cell.angle_gamma   90.00
#
_symmetry.space_group_name_H-M   'P 1'
#
loop_
_entity.id
_entity.type
_entity.pdbx_description
1 polymer ?
#
loop_
_entity_poly.entity_id
_entity_poly.type
_entity_poly.pdbx_seq_one_letter_code
_entity_poly.pdbx_strand_id
1 'polypeptide(L)'
;MRKHLAPVTAEPTAADLAAIDTEWPLIAAELDVLDAEITLIYAEDKGGPTDLDWRRLRRAEARVTRAAAELAAGTLADPYRAA
;
A
#
# COMPACT_ATOMS: atom_id res chain seq x y z
N MET A 1 -31.13 -6.08 8.40
CA MET A 1 -31.23 -4.60 8.34
C MET A 1 -30.17 -4.11 7.36
N ARG A 2 -30.56 -3.61 6.18
CA ARG A 2 -29.60 -3.04 5.22
C ARG A 2 -29.29 -1.61 5.67
N LYS A 3 -28.06 -1.36 6.13
CA LYS A 3 -27.57 0.00 6.35
C LYS A 3 -27.36 0.61 4.97
N HIS A 4 -28.30 1.46 4.54
CA HIS A 4 -28.06 2.31 3.37
C HIS A 4 -27.07 3.39 3.80
N LEU A 5 -25.90 3.41 3.18
CA LEU A 5 -24.96 4.53 3.31
C LEU A 5 -25.70 5.78 2.82
N ALA A 6 -25.78 6.80 3.66
CA ALA A 6 -26.33 8.08 3.26
C ALA A 6 -25.49 8.66 2.10
N PRO A 7 -26.11 9.32 1.11
CA PRO A 7 -25.35 9.92 0.01
C PRO A 7 -24.39 10.96 0.59
N VAL A 8 -23.10 10.82 0.29
CA VAL A 8 -22.10 11.85 0.58
C VAL A 8 -22.36 12.99 -0.38
N THR A 9 -22.86 14.13 0.12
CA THR A 9 -23.26 15.28 -0.71
C THR A 9 -22.13 16.27 -0.97
N ALA A 10 -20.99 16.13 -0.28
CA ALA A 10 -19.81 16.97 -0.46
C ALA A 10 -18.74 16.19 -1.23
N GLU A 11 -18.31 16.72 -2.37
CA GLU A 11 -17.18 16.17 -3.11
C GLU A 11 -15.88 16.37 -2.32
N PRO A 12 -14.90 15.45 -2.43
CA PRO A 12 -13.57 15.64 -1.86
C PRO A 12 -12.91 16.92 -2.38
N THR A 13 -12.25 17.65 -1.49
CA THR A 13 -11.44 18.81 -1.89
C THR A 13 -10.15 18.36 -2.56
N ALA A 14 -9.46 19.28 -3.24
CA ALA A 14 -8.14 18.99 -3.81
C ALA A 14 -7.11 18.56 -2.75
N ALA A 15 -7.23 19.06 -1.51
CA ALA A 15 -6.39 18.65 -0.40
C ALA A 15 -6.71 17.20 0.05
N ASP A 16 -7.99 16.83 0.10
CA ASP A 16 -8.40 15.46 0.42
C ASP A 16 -7.88 14.46 -0.63
N LEU A 17 -7.95 14.82 -1.92
CA LEU A 17 -7.42 13.99 -2.99
C LEU A 17 -5.89 13.87 -2.93
N ALA A 18 -5.19 14.97 -2.67
CA ALA A 18 -3.74 14.96 -2.51
C ALA A 18 -3.27 14.11 -1.32
N ALA A 19 -4.06 14.05 -0.25
CA ALA A 19 -3.79 13.18 0.90
C ALA A 19 -3.85 11.70 0.50
N ILE A 20 -4.81 11.30 -0.34
CA ILE A 20 -4.89 9.94 -0.89
C ILE A 20 -3.68 9.64 -1.77
N ASP A 21 -3.31 10.56 -2.67
CA ASP A 21 -2.15 10.39 -3.55
C ASP A 21 -0.84 10.22 -2.76
N THR A 22 -0.74 10.85 -1.59
CA THR A 22 0.41 10.74 -0.69
C THR A 22 0.54 9.33 -0.09
N GLU A 23 -0.58 8.64 0.14
CA GLU A 23 -0.62 7.28 0.70
C GLU A 23 -0.39 6.20 -0.37
N TRP A 24 -0.67 6.52 -1.64
CA TRP A 24 -0.61 5.58 -2.75
C TRP A 24 0.72 4.82 -2.91
N PRO A 25 1.91 5.44 -2.74
CA PRO A 25 3.18 4.72 -2.85
C PRO A 25 3.34 3.58 -1.85
N LEU A 26 2.81 3.73 -0.62
CA LEU A 26 2.84 2.67 0.39
C LEU A 26 1.89 1.54 -0.01
N ILE A 27 0.66 1.88 -0.40
CA ILE A 27 -0.34 0.91 -0.87
C ILE A 27 0.22 0.10 -2.05
N ALA A 28 0.85 0.77 -3.02
CA ALA A 28 1.47 0.09 -4.17
C ALA A 28 2.59 -0.87 -3.75
N ALA A 29 3.42 -0.50 -2.76
CA ALA A 29 4.46 -1.38 -2.24
C ALA A 29 3.89 -2.59 -1.48
N GLU A 30 2.77 -2.43 -0.78
CA GLU A 30 2.06 -3.53 -0.11
C GLU A 30 1.43 -4.48 -1.13
N LEU A 31 0.86 -3.96 -2.22
CA LEU A 31 0.36 -4.76 -3.33
C LEU A 31 1.49 -5.58 -3.99
N ASP A 32 2.68 -5.00 -4.15
CA ASP A 32 3.84 -5.74 -4.64
C ASP A 32 4.25 -6.91 -3.73
N VAL A 33 4.06 -6.78 -2.40
CA VAL A 33 4.30 -7.88 -1.45
C VAL A 33 3.24 -8.96 -1.65
N LEU A 34 1.97 -8.57 -1.70
CA LEU A 34 0.86 -9.49 -1.93
C LEU A 34 1.04 -10.27 -3.24
N ASP A 35 1.44 -9.62 -4.33
CA ASP A 35 1.73 -10.27 -5.61
C ASP A 35 2.91 -11.27 -5.52
N ALA A 36 3.93 -10.94 -4.73
CA ALA A 36 5.04 -11.85 -4.47
C ALA A 36 4.59 -13.07 -3.63
N GLU A 37 3.75 -12.86 -2.61
CA GLU A 37 3.19 -13.93 -1.79
C GLU A 37 2.28 -14.85 -2.60
N ILE A 38 1.40 -14.28 -3.43
CA ILE A 38 0.56 -15.03 -4.38
C ILE A 38 1.44 -15.88 -5.30
N THR A 39 2.54 -15.32 -5.80
CA THR A 39 3.50 -16.07 -6.63
C THR A 39 4.10 -17.26 -5.88
N LEU A 40 4.43 -17.11 -4.60
CA LEU A 40 4.95 -18.21 -3.77
C LEU A 40 3.91 -19.32 -3.58
N ILE A 41 2.64 -18.96 -3.32
CA ILE A 41 1.54 -19.92 -3.20
C ILE A 41 1.40 -20.75 -4.49
N TYR A 42 1.39 -20.09 -5.65
CA TYR A 42 1.30 -20.80 -6.94
C TYR A 42 2.57 -21.56 -7.34
N ALA A 43 3.70 -21.31 -6.70
CA ALA A 43 4.93 -22.03 -7.00
C ALA A 43 4.88 -23.48 -6.49
N GLU A 44 4.07 -23.77 -5.47
CA GLU A 44 3.86 -25.13 -4.95
C GLU A 44 3.37 -26.09 -6.05
N ASP A 45 2.45 -25.63 -6.91
CA ASP A 45 1.95 -26.39 -8.07
C ASP A 45 3.03 -26.69 -9.12
N LYS A 46 4.18 -26.01 -9.05
CA LYS A 46 5.27 -26.06 -10.04
C LYS A 46 6.57 -26.66 -9.48
N GLY A 47 6.52 -27.27 -8.30
CA GLY A 47 7.68 -27.88 -7.65
C GLY A 47 8.36 -27.00 -6.60
N GLY A 48 7.72 -25.90 -6.20
CA GLY A 48 8.13 -25.01 -5.11
C GLY A 48 8.75 -23.68 -5.57
N PRO A 49 8.88 -22.71 -4.64
CA PRO A 49 9.48 -21.41 -4.93
C PRO A 49 10.93 -21.46 -5.41
N THR A 50 11.27 -20.60 -6.37
CA THR A 50 12.65 -20.40 -6.82
C THR A 50 13.39 -19.34 -5.99
N ASP A 51 14.72 -19.30 -6.10
CA ASP A 51 15.54 -18.22 -5.51
C ASP A 51 15.12 -16.82 -5.97
N LEU A 52 14.60 -16.70 -7.20
CA LEU A 52 14.13 -15.43 -7.75
C LEU A 52 12.85 -14.98 -7.06
N ASP A 53 11.94 -15.90 -6.72
CA ASP A 53 10.70 -15.59 -6.03
C ASP A 53 10.98 -15.06 -4.63
N TRP A 54 11.90 -15.70 -3.90
CA TRP A 54 12.37 -15.20 -2.61
C TRP A 54 13.06 -13.84 -2.69
N ARG A 55 13.81 -13.57 -3.77
CA ARG A 55 14.41 -12.25 -4.00
C ARG A 55 13.35 -11.19 -4.29
N ARG A 56 12.28 -11.54 -5.00
CA ARG A 56 11.16 -10.62 -5.29
C ARG A 56 10.44 -10.23 -4.01
N LEU A 57 10.10 -11.21 -3.16
CA LEU A 57 9.47 -10.96 -1.86
C LEU A 57 10.31 -10.01 -1.00
N ARG A 58 11.59 -10.33 -0.77
CA ARG A 58 12.49 -9.46 0.03
C ARG A 58 12.60 -8.04 -0.52
N ARG A 59 12.61 -7.89 -1.84
CA ARG A 59 12.64 -6.56 -2.47
C ARG A 59 11.33 -5.81 -2.30
N ALA A 60 10.19 -6.50 -2.33
CA ALA A 60 8.88 -5.90 -2.08
C ALA A 60 8.75 -5.44 -0.62
N GLU A 61 9.12 -6.29 0.34
CA GLU A 61 9.17 -5.93 1.77
C GLU A 61 10.08 -4.71 2.02
N ALA A 62 11.26 -4.67 1.39
CA ALA A 62 12.14 -3.50 1.48
C ALA A 62 11.53 -2.23 0.87
N ARG A 63 10.66 -2.34 -0.16
CA ARG A 63 9.92 -1.19 -0.71
C ARG A 63 8.87 -0.70 0.28
N VAL A 64 8.15 -1.60 0.94
CA VAL A 64 7.16 -1.25 1.99
C VAL A 64 7.84 -0.44 3.09
N THR A 65 8.94 -0.94 3.65
CA THR A 65 9.66 -0.23 4.73
C THR A 65 10.11 1.17 4.30
N ARG A 66 10.59 1.32 3.06
CA ARG A 66 10.99 2.62 2.54
C ARG A 66 9.80 3.56 2.35
N ALA A 67 8.73 3.10 1.70
CA ALA A 67 7.54 3.90 1.45
C ALA A 67 6.85 4.31 2.77
N ALA A 68 6.83 3.43 3.76
CA ALA A 68 6.31 3.74 5.10
C ALA A 68 7.15 4.83 5.80
N ALA A 69 8.48 4.76 5.68
CA ALA A 69 9.36 5.79 6.22
C ALA A 69 9.16 7.15 5.52
N GLU A 70 9.01 7.15 4.20
CA GLU A 70 8.74 8.35 3.40
C GLU A 70 7.37 8.98 3.75
N LEU A 71 6.31 8.17 3.87
CA LEU A 71 4.98 8.62 4.27
C LEU A 71 4.97 9.20 5.70
N ALA A 72 5.68 8.55 6.63
CA ALA A 72 5.81 9.02 8.00
C ALA A 72 6.57 10.37 8.06
N ALA A 73 7.64 10.50 7.28
CA ALA A 73 8.40 11.75 7.18
C ALA A 73 7.55 12.89 6.59
N GLY A 74 6.77 12.60 5.54
CA GLY A 74 5.83 13.57 4.95
C GLY A 74 4.72 13.99 5.90
N THR A 75 4.18 13.06 6.68
CA THR A 75 3.14 13.35 7.69
C THR A 75 3.65 14.26 8.81
N LEU A 76 4.90 14.05 9.27
CA LEU A 76 5.52 14.91 10.28
C LEU A 76 5.82 16.32 9.75
N ALA A 77 5.98 16.47 8.43
CA ALA A 77 6.25 17.74 7.77
C ALA A 77 4.96 18.53 7.44
N ASP A 78 3.79 17.90 7.49
CA ASP A 78 2.50 18.55 7.25
C ASP A 78 1.92 19.16 8.54
N PRO A 79 1.96 20.51 8.71
CA PRO A 79 1.48 21.17 9.92
C PRO A 79 -0.05 21.09 10.08
N TYR A 80 -0.81 20.63 9.07
CA TYR A 80 -2.26 20.49 9.14
C TYR A 80 -2.74 19.11 9.62
N ARG A 81 -1.88 18.09 9.65
CA ARG A 81 -2.22 16.72 10.06
C ARG A 81 -1.95 16.42 11.55
N ALA A 82 -1.22 17.29 12.25
CA ALA A 82 -0.80 17.10 13.64
C ALA A 82 -1.80 17.61 14.69
N ALA A 83 -3.00 18.04 14.29
CA ALA A 83 -4.03 18.61 15.17
C ALA A 83 -5.25 17.70 15.31
#